data_AF-A5HVC6-F1
#
_entry.id   AF-A5HVC6-F1
#
_cell.length_a   1.000
_cell.length_b   1.000
_cell.length_c   1.000
_cell.angle_alpha   90.00
_cell.angle_beta   90.00
_cell.angle_gamma   90.00
#
_symmetry.space_group_name_H-M   'P 1'
#
loop_
_entity.id
_entity.type
_entity.pdbx_description
1 polymer ?
#
loop_
_entity_poly.entity_id
_entity_poly.type
_entity_poly.pdbx_seq_one_letter_code
_entity_poly.pdbx_strand_id
1 'polypeptide(L)'
;VYLLIRFNNLLIETMFIKFLLLISGLTMFMAGISANYEFDLKKIIALSTLSQLGLMMSILSMGYYELAYFHLLTHAMFKALLFMCAGKVIHLMNDNQDIRLMGGMSLYIPLTSLCLNISNLALCGIPFLAGFYSKDLILEVVSMSNLNFLVFYLYYISTGLT
;
A
#
# COMPACT_ATOMS: atom_id res chain seq x y z
N VAL A 1 9.00 -0.21 9.92
CA VAL A 1 8.96 -1.57 9.34
C VAL A 1 10.33 -2.26 9.39
N TYR A 2 11.34 -1.81 8.63
CA TYR A 2 12.62 -2.53 8.51
C TYR A 2 13.33 -2.84 9.84
N LEU A 3 13.34 -1.88 10.77
CA LEU A 3 13.91 -2.11 12.11
C LEU A 3 13.21 -3.26 12.84
N LEU A 4 11.87 -3.33 12.78
CA LEU A 4 11.10 -4.40 13.41
C LEU A 4 11.32 -5.75 12.73
N ILE A 5 11.55 -5.76 11.40
CA ILE A 5 11.93 -6.99 10.67
C ILE A 5 13.25 -7.53 11.24
N ARG A 6 14.24 -6.66 11.50
CA ARG A 6 15.54 -7.07 12.06
C ARG A 6 15.44 -7.64 13.47
N PHE A 7 14.52 -7.13 14.29
CA PHE A 7 14.31 -7.59 15.66
C PHE A 7 13.17 -8.61 15.80
N ASN A 8 12.71 -9.21 14.69
CA ASN A 8 11.51 -10.05 14.69
C ASN A 8 11.59 -11.22 15.70
N ASN A 9 12.74 -11.91 15.78
CA ASN A 9 12.93 -13.04 16.69
C ASN A 9 12.73 -12.66 18.16
N LEU A 10 12.98 -11.40 18.54
CA LEU A 10 12.75 -10.91 19.91
C LEU A 10 11.29 -10.50 20.14
N LEU A 11 10.58 -10.13 19.06
CA LEU A 11 9.23 -9.56 19.14
C LEU A 11 8.14 -10.64 19.11
N ILE A 12 8.34 -11.75 18.38
CA ILE A 12 7.34 -12.80 18.12
C ILE A 12 6.58 -13.25 19.38
N GLU A 13 7.28 -13.43 20.49
CA GLU A 13 6.70 -13.97 21.73
C GLU A 13 6.05 -12.92 22.63
N THR A 14 6.16 -11.64 22.28
CA THR A 14 5.68 -10.54 23.12
C THR A 14 4.21 -10.20 22.86
N MET A 15 3.48 -9.82 23.90
CA MET A 15 2.09 -9.31 23.77
C MET A 15 2.00 -8.03 22.92
N PHE A 16 3.12 -7.32 22.76
CA PHE A 16 3.23 -6.13 21.92
C PHE A 16 2.81 -6.39 20.47
N ILE A 17 3.12 -7.56 19.93
CA ILE A 17 2.79 -7.91 18.55
C ILE A 17 1.27 -7.95 18.31
N LYS A 18 0.49 -8.46 19.26
CA LYS A 18 -0.99 -8.51 19.15
C LYS A 18 -1.59 -7.10 19.13
N PHE A 19 -1.04 -6.20 19.92
CA PHE A 19 -1.44 -4.79 19.92
C PHE A 19 -1.04 -4.10 18.61
N LEU A 20 0.16 -4.41 18.10
CA LEU A 20 0.66 -3.90 16.82
C LEU A 20 -0.21 -4.35 15.64
N LEU A 21 -0.73 -5.57 15.66
CA LEU A 21 -1.69 -6.07 14.66
C LEU A 21 -2.96 -5.21 14.60
N LEU A 22 -3.51 -4.83 15.75
CA LEU A 22 -4.72 -4.00 15.80
C LEU A 22 -4.44 -2.58 15.29
N ILE A 23 -3.36 -1.95 15.76
CA ILE A 23 -2.98 -0.60 15.32
C ILE A 23 -2.73 -0.59 13.82
N SER A 24 -1.99 -1.57 13.30
CA SER A 24 -1.67 -1.63 11.88
C SER A 24 -2.92 -1.81 11.02
N GLY A 25 -3.87 -2.66 11.43
CA GLY A 25 -5.18 -2.77 10.78
C GLY A 25 -5.98 -1.47 10.78
N LEU A 26 -6.01 -0.75 11.90
CA LEU A 26 -6.67 0.56 12.00
C LEU A 26 -6.00 1.63 11.12
N THR A 27 -4.66 1.66 11.07
CA THR A 27 -3.93 2.58 10.19
C THR A 27 -4.20 2.31 8.72
N MET A 28 -4.28 1.03 8.33
CA MET A 28 -4.60 0.64 6.95
C MET A 28 -5.99 1.16 6.55
N PHE A 29 -6.97 0.97 7.43
CA PHE A 29 -8.34 1.41 7.21
C PHE A 29 -8.48 2.94 7.15
N MET A 30 -7.92 3.67 8.12
CA MET A 30 -7.99 5.13 8.16
C MET A 30 -7.29 5.78 6.96
N ALA A 31 -6.16 5.21 6.53
CA ALA A 31 -5.45 5.68 5.35
C ALA A 31 -6.26 5.43 4.06
N GLY A 32 -6.90 4.27 3.94
CA GLY A 32 -7.76 3.95 2.79
C GLY A 32 -8.96 4.88 2.67
N ILE A 33 -9.66 5.16 3.78
CA ILE A 33 -10.80 6.10 3.76
C ILE A 33 -10.34 7.50 3.41
N SER A 34 -9.27 8.00 4.03
CA SER A 34 -8.81 9.37 3.77
C SER A 34 -8.32 9.57 2.34
N ALA A 35 -7.73 8.54 1.72
CA ALA A 35 -7.30 8.60 0.32
C ALA A 35 -8.47 8.86 -0.66
N ASN A 36 -9.67 8.35 -0.36
CA ASN A 36 -10.84 8.52 -1.24
C ASN A 36 -11.45 9.93 -1.22
N TYR A 37 -11.18 10.70 -0.17
CA TYR A 37 -11.71 12.06 -0.02
C TYR A 37 -10.68 13.16 -0.31
N GLU A 38 -9.42 12.80 -0.56
CA GLU A 38 -8.37 13.76 -0.91
C GLU A 38 -8.37 14.09 -2.40
N PHE A 39 -8.07 15.35 -2.72
CA PHE A 39 -7.98 15.84 -4.10
C PHE A 39 -6.55 16.14 -4.55
N ASP A 40 -5.59 16.22 -3.61
CA ASP A 40 -4.19 16.42 -3.97
C ASP A 40 -3.54 15.10 -4.42
N LEU A 41 -3.05 15.05 -5.65
CA LEU A 41 -2.43 13.85 -6.24
C LEU A 41 -1.32 13.25 -5.35
N LYS A 42 -0.43 14.10 -4.81
CA LYS A 42 0.66 13.64 -3.91
C LYS A 42 0.12 13.06 -2.60
N LYS A 43 -0.95 13.64 -2.03
CA LYS A 43 -1.54 13.14 -0.78
C LYS A 43 -2.21 11.80 -0.97
N ILE A 44 -2.91 11.60 -2.09
CA ILE A 44 -3.51 10.30 -2.44
C ILE A 44 -2.43 9.21 -2.53
N ILE A 45 -1.30 9.50 -3.21
CA ILE A 45 -0.19 8.54 -3.33
C ILE A 45 0.46 8.29 -1.96
N ALA A 46 0.58 9.32 -1.11
CA ALA A 46 1.11 9.19 0.25
C ALA A 46 0.20 8.37 1.18
N LEU A 47 -1.11 8.61 1.17
CA LEU A 47 -2.07 7.85 1.97
C LEU A 47 -2.12 6.38 1.54
N SER A 48 -2.00 6.11 0.24
CA SER A 48 -1.83 4.75 -0.25
C SER A 48 -0.45 4.14 0.05
N THR A 49 0.56 4.90 0.48
CA THR A 49 1.78 4.30 1.10
C THR A 49 1.56 3.99 2.57
N LEU A 50 0.82 4.85 3.28
CA LEU A 50 0.49 4.64 4.69
C LEU A 50 -0.35 3.37 4.87
N SER A 51 -1.30 3.11 3.96
CA SER A 51 -2.09 1.88 3.98
C SER A 51 -1.24 0.63 3.75
N GLN A 52 -0.37 0.62 2.74
CA GLN A 52 0.53 -0.51 2.46
C GLN A 52 1.56 -0.73 3.57
N LEU A 53 2.01 0.34 4.24
CA LEU A 53 2.81 0.21 5.47
C LEU A 53 2.01 -0.43 6.60
N GLY A 54 0.73 -0.10 6.77
CA GLY A 54 -0.18 -0.79 7.67
C GLY A 54 -0.28 -2.28 7.35
N LEU A 55 -0.35 -2.64 6.06
CA LEU A 55 -0.36 -4.04 5.59
C LEU A 55 0.96 -4.76 5.91
N MET A 56 2.11 -4.13 5.66
CA MET A 56 3.42 -4.68 6.04
C MET A 56 3.57 -4.91 7.54
N MET A 57 3.10 -3.96 8.35
CA MET A 57 3.18 -4.03 9.81
C MET A 57 2.28 -5.13 10.38
N SER A 58 1.11 -5.35 9.78
CA SER A 58 0.16 -6.37 10.23
C SER A 58 0.64 -7.80 9.92
N ILE A 59 1.29 -8.03 8.78
CA ILE A 59 1.92 -9.33 8.47
C ILE A 59 3.11 -9.60 9.39
N LEU A 60 3.91 -8.57 9.67
CA LEU A 60 5.01 -8.67 10.61
C LEU A 60 4.51 -9.11 11.99
N SER A 61 3.38 -8.56 12.44
CA SER A 61 2.73 -9.03 13.68
C SER A 61 2.16 -10.44 13.61
N MET A 62 1.95 -11.02 12.43
CA MET A 62 1.59 -12.43 12.31
C MET A 62 2.83 -13.36 12.31
N GLY A 63 4.04 -12.78 12.39
CA GLY A 63 5.30 -13.52 12.44
C GLY A 63 5.96 -13.73 11.07
N TYR A 64 5.32 -13.34 9.97
CA TYR A 64 5.81 -13.56 8.60
C TYR A 64 6.72 -12.41 8.11
N TYR A 65 7.87 -12.26 8.76
CA TYR A 65 8.82 -11.17 8.46
C TYR A 65 9.41 -11.23 7.05
N GLU A 66 9.61 -12.42 6.47
CA GLU A 66 10.11 -12.58 5.10
C GLU A 66 9.11 -12.03 4.07
N LEU A 67 7.81 -12.28 4.26
CA LEU A 67 6.74 -11.74 3.41
C LEU A 67 6.63 -10.22 3.53
N ALA A 68 6.74 -9.70 4.76
CA ALA A 68 6.76 -8.26 4.98
C ALA A 68 7.97 -7.60 4.29
N TYR A 69 9.14 -8.24 4.32
CA TYR A 69 10.33 -7.75 3.61
C TYR A 69 10.18 -7.82 2.09
N PHE A 70 9.67 -8.93 1.57
CA PHE A 70 9.40 -9.07 0.13
C PHE A 70 8.44 -8.00 -0.38
N HIS A 71 7.33 -7.76 0.34
CA HIS A 71 6.39 -6.72 -0.01
C HIS A 71 6.98 -5.31 0.10
N LEU A 72 7.86 -5.05 1.07
CA LEU A 72 8.59 -3.78 1.18
C LEU A 72 9.40 -3.49 -0.09
N LEU A 73 10.10 -4.48 -0.62
CA LEU A 73 10.90 -4.34 -1.84
C LEU A 73 10.03 -4.11 -3.08
N THR A 74 8.97 -4.91 -3.28
CA THR A 74 8.08 -4.73 -4.44
C THR A 74 7.37 -3.38 -4.38
N HIS A 75 6.91 -2.97 -3.19
CA HIS A 75 6.28 -1.68 -2.94
C HIS A 75 7.18 -0.49 -3.22
N ALA A 76 8.45 -0.56 -2.83
CA ALA A 76 9.41 0.50 -3.13
C ALA A 76 9.51 0.76 -4.65
N MET A 77 9.52 -0.29 -5.47
CA MET A 77 9.65 -0.17 -6.92
C MET A 77 8.44 0.50 -7.57
N PHE A 78 7.22 0.01 -7.32
CA PHE A 78 6.04 0.60 -7.96
C PHE A 78 5.67 1.97 -7.39
N LYS A 79 5.92 2.23 -6.09
CA LYS A 79 5.71 3.58 -5.53
C LYS A 79 6.70 4.60 -6.06
N ALA A 80 7.97 4.23 -6.25
CA ALA A 80 8.94 5.13 -6.89
C ALA A 80 8.48 5.52 -8.30
N LEU A 81 7.97 4.55 -9.07
CA LEU A 81 7.39 4.81 -10.40
C LEU A 81 6.16 5.74 -10.33
N LEU A 82 5.24 5.53 -9.36
CA LEU A 82 4.08 6.39 -9.15
C LEU A 82 4.47 7.84 -8.84
N PHE A 83 5.37 8.04 -7.88
CA PHE A 83 5.81 9.38 -7.50
C PHE A 83 6.57 10.08 -8.63
N MET A 84 7.38 9.36 -9.40
CA MET A 84 8.07 9.93 -10.57
C MET A 84 7.08 10.36 -11.66
N CYS A 85 6.08 9.53 -11.97
CA CYS A 85 5.05 9.87 -12.94
C CYS A 85 4.22 11.08 -12.46
N ALA A 86 3.77 11.07 -11.20
CA ALA A 86 3.04 12.17 -10.59
C ALA A 86 3.86 13.48 -10.57
N GLY A 87 5.17 13.39 -10.31
CA GLY A 87 6.08 14.53 -10.37
C GLY A 87 6.12 15.18 -11.75
N LYS A 88 6.20 14.37 -12.82
CA LYS A 88 6.11 14.88 -14.20
C LYS A 88 4.76 15.54 -14.49
N VAL A 89 3.66 14.94 -14.03
CA VAL A 89 2.31 15.50 -14.20
C VAL A 89 2.21 16.88 -13.54
N ILE A 90 2.66 17.01 -12.30
CA ILE A 90 2.59 18.25 -11.53
C ILE A 90 3.45 19.35 -12.16
N HIS A 91 4.67 19.00 -12.62
CA HIS A 91 5.53 19.95 -13.31
C HIS A 91 4.90 20.47 -14.61
N LEU A 92 4.23 19.61 -15.38
CA LEU A 92 3.55 20.02 -16.62
C LEU A 92 2.28 20.84 -16.37
N MET A 93 1.72 20.77 -15.17
CA MET A 93 0.55 21.54 -14.74
C MET A 93 0.92 22.79 -13.95
N ASN A 94 2.15 23.31 -14.09
CA ASN A 94 2.65 24.49 -13.38
C ASN A 94 2.47 24.37 -11.85
N ASP A 95 2.88 23.24 -11.28
CA ASP A 95 2.80 22.92 -9.85
C ASP A 95 1.38 22.74 -9.26
N ASN A 96 0.33 22.73 -10.08
CA ASN A 96 -1.01 22.37 -9.64
C ASN A 96 -1.11 20.86 -9.34
N GLN A 97 -1.59 20.53 -8.13
CA GLN A 97 -1.68 19.15 -7.63
C GLN A 97 -3.12 18.61 -7.56
N ASP A 98 -4.11 19.48 -7.74
CA ASP A 98 -5.53 19.14 -7.64
C ASP A 98 -5.97 18.29 -8.85
N ILE A 99 -6.39 17.05 -8.58
CA ILE A 99 -6.83 16.10 -9.61
C ILE A 99 -8.05 16.58 -10.39
N ARG A 100 -8.86 17.49 -9.82
CA ARG A 100 -10.08 18.01 -10.48
C ARG A 100 -9.74 18.87 -11.69
N LEU A 101 -8.54 19.43 -11.71
CA LEU A 101 -8.02 20.25 -12.81
C LEU A 101 -7.18 19.43 -13.80
N MET A 102 -6.95 18.13 -13.52
CA MET A 102 -6.17 17.25 -14.38
C MET A 102 -7.09 16.47 -15.33
N GLY A 103 -7.03 16.78 -16.63
CA GLY A 103 -7.84 16.11 -17.65
C GLY A 103 -7.03 15.73 -18.90
N GLY A 104 -7.45 14.68 -19.61
CA GLY A 104 -6.89 14.32 -20.92
C GLY A 104 -5.42 13.84 -20.92
N MET A 105 -4.90 13.40 -19.77
CA MET A 105 -3.48 13.05 -19.59
C MET A 105 -2.97 11.95 -20.54
N SER A 106 -3.83 11.01 -20.92
CA SER A 106 -3.50 9.93 -21.84
C SER A 106 -3.20 10.42 -23.27
N LEU A 107 -3.80 11.53 -23.69
CA LEU A 107 -3.59 12.12 -25.01
C LEU A 107 -2.31 12.95 -25.05
N TYR A 108 -2.08 13.77 -24.03
CA TYR A 108 -0.94 14.69 -24.02
C TYR A 108 0.38 14.03 -23.60
N ILE A 109 0.35 13.07 -22.67
CA ILE A 109 1.57 12.46 -22.13
C ILE A 109 1.39 10.92 -22.05
N PRO A 110 1.30 10.24 -23.22
CA PRO A 110 0.90 8.84 -23.30
C PRO A 110 1.83 7.91 -22.51
N LEU A 111 3.15 8.11 -22.61
CA LEU A 111 4.12 7.27 -21.91
C LEU A 111 3.96 7.32 -20.38
N THR A 112 3.76 8.51 -19.80
CA THR A 112 3.58 8.58 -18.33
C THR A 112 2.20 8.13 -17.90
N SER A 113 1.17 8.29 -18.73
CA SER A 113 -0.13 7.70 -18.44
C SER A 113 -0.05 6.17 -18.41
N LEU A 114 0.72 5.56 -19.33
CA LEU A 114 0.97 4.12 -19.35
C LEU A 114 1.73 3.67 -18.10
N CYS A 115 2.85 4.31 -17.77
CA CYS A 115 3.64 3.98 -16.58
C CYS A 115 2.83 4.16 -15.28
N LEU A 116 2.05 5.24 -15.18
CA LEU A 116 1.18 5.50 -14.04
C LEU A 116 0.11 4.40 -13.90
N ASN A 117 -0.52 4.00 -15.00
CA ASN A 117 -1.46 2.88 -15.00
C ASN A 117 -0.79 1.55 -14.61
N ILE A 118 0.35 1.19 -15.19
CA ILE A 118 1.09 -0.04 -14.81
C ILE A 118 1.39 -0.06 -13.31
N SER A 119 1.83 1.08 -12.76
CA SER A 119 2.15 1.18 -11.34
C SER A 119 0.92 1.13 -10.42
N ASN A 120 -0.22 1.69 -10.85
CA ASN A 120 -1.50 1.55 -10.14
C ASN A 120 -2.03 0.12 -10.19
N LEU A 121 -1.95 -0.55 -11.34
CA LEU A 121 -2.36 -1.95 -11.50
C LEU A 121 -1.48 -2.88 -10.62
N ALA A 122 -0.19 -2.57 -10.51
CA ALA A 122 0.70 -3.27 -9.58
C ALA A 122 0.31 -3.03 -8.11
N LEU A 123 -0.11 -1.82 -7.73
CA LEU A 123 -0.58 -1.51 -6.37
C LEU A 123 -1.91 -2.23 -6.02
N CYS A 124 -2.82 -2.34 -6.97
CA CYS A 124 -4.07 -3.10 -6.81
C CYS A 124 -3.81 -4.62 -6.66
N GLY A 125 -2.68 -5.12 -7.17
CA GLY A 125 -2.30 -6.53 -7.07
C GLY A 125 -2.82 -7.40 -8.21
N ILE A 126 -2.93 -6.85 -9.42
CA ILE A 126 -3.40 -7.61 -10.60
C ILE A 126 -2.46 -8.78 -10.92
N PRO A 127 -3.01 -9.95 -11.35
CA PRO A 127 -2.22 -11.15 -11.63
C PRO A 127 -1.03 -10.87 -12.55
N PHE A 128 0.09 -11.51 -12.24
CA PHE A 128 1.39 -11.41 -12.93
C PHE A 128 2.16 -10.08 -12.78
N LEU A 129 1.63 -9.08 -12.08
CA LEU A 129 2.39 -7.88 -11.70
C LEU A 129 3.08 -8.08 -10.34
N ALA A 130 4.12 -7.28 -10.05
CA ALA A 130 4.94 -7.43 -8.84
C ALA A 130 4.14 -7.38 -7.53
N GLY A 131 3.05 -6.60 -7.49
CA GLY A 131 2.18 -6.53 -6.31
C GLY A 131 1.41 -7.81 -6.04
N PHE A 132 1.03 -8.58 -7.07
CA PHE A 132 0.30 -9.85 -6.92
C PHE A 132 1.10 -10.86 -6.09
N TYR A 133 2.37 -11.09 -6.47
CA TYR A 133 3.23 -12.07 -5.79
C TYR A 133 3.41 -11.81 -4.29
N SER A 134 3.21 -10.57 -3.83
CA SER A 134 3.34 -10.21 -2.43
C SER A 134 1.97 -10.01 -1.77
N LYS A 135 1.16 -9.08 -2.26
CA LYS A 135 -0.12 -8.67 -1.65
C LYS A 135 -1.15 -9.81 -1.65
N ASP A 136 -1.22 -10.62 -2.69
CA ASP A 136 -2.19 -11.73 -2.76
C ASP A 136 -1.80 -12.84 -1.78
N LEU A 137 -0.51 -13.21 -1.77
CA LEU A 137 0.03 -14.21 -0.86
C LEU A 137 -0.11 -13.80 0.62
N ILE A 138 -0.03 -12.49 0.89
CA ILE A 138 -0.34 -11.92 2.20
C ILE A 138 -1.81 -12.16 2.58
N LEU A 139 -2.74 -11.89 1.67
CA LEU A 139 -4.17 -12.05 1.93
C LEU A 139 -4.53 -13.53 2.10
N GLU A 140 -3.89 -14.42 1.35
CA GLU A 140 -4.04 -15.86 1.51
C GLU A 140 -3.61 -16.31 2.92
N VAL A 141 -2.44 -15.89 3.38
CA VAL A 141 -1.94 -16.21 4.73
C VAL A 141 -2.89 -15.69 5.82
N VAL A 142 -3.40 -14.46 5.66
CA VAL A 142 -4.39 -13.87 6.58
C VAL A 142 -5.66 -14.72 6.59
N SER A 143 -6.13 -15.19 5.43
CA SER A 143 -7.35 -16.01 5.30
C SER A 143 -7.23 -17.39 5.95
N MET A 144 -6.04 -18.00 5.87
CA MET A 144 -5.77 -19.32 6.45
C MET A 144 -5.47 -19.25 7.95
N SER A 145 -5.17 -18.06 8.48
CA SER A 145 -4.87 -17.86 9.89
C SER A 145 -6.13 -17.68 10.74
N ASN A 146 -6.13 -18.23 11.96
CA ASN A 146 -7.24 -18.11 12.92
C ASN A 146 -7.25 -16.71 13.58
N LEU A 147 -7.60 -15.69 12.81
CA LEU A 147 -7.70 -14.31 13.28
C LEU A 147 -9.11 -13.98 13.81
N ASN A 148 -9.18 -12.95 14.67
CA ASN A 148 -10.44 -12.38 15.09
C ASN A 148 -11.22 -11.83 13.89
N PHE A 149 -12.54 -12.03 13.90
CA PHE A 149 -13.45 -11.50 12.86
C PHE A 149 -13.27 -10.00 12.60
N LEU A 150 -12.99 -9.20 13.63
CA LEU A 150 -12.74 -7.76 13.48
C LEU A 150 -11.47 -7.47 12.67
N VAL A 151 -10.37 -8.19 12.94
CA VAL A 151 -9.10 -8.00 12.20
C VAL A 151 -9.27 -8.46 10.76
N PHE A 152 -9.98 -9.57 10.55
CA PHE A 152 -10.32 -10.05 9.22
C PHE A 152 -11.11 -9.00 8.42
N TYR A 153 -12.17 -8.45 9.00
CA TYR A 153 -12.98 -7.40 8.35
C TYR A 153 -12.17 -6.14 8.03
N LEU A 154 -11.33 -5.70 8.97
CA LEU A 154 -10.43 -4.56 8.75
C LEU A 154 -9.51 -4.81 7.54
N TYR A 155 -8.91 -6.00 7.42
CA TYR A 155 -8.01 -6.34 6.31
C TYR A 155 -8.71 -6.30 4.94
N TYR A 156 -9.84 -6.99 4.78
CA TYR A 156 -10.48 -7.10 3.46
C TYR A 156 -11.10 -5.78 3.00
N ILE A 157 -11.68 -4.99 3.91
CA ILE A 157 -12.21 -3.69 3.52
C ILE A 157 -11.11 -2.69 3.27
N SER A 158 -10.10 -2.63 4.13
CA SER A 158 -8.99 -1.70 3.91
C SER A 158 -8.24 -2.01 2.62
N THR A 159 -8.03 -3.29 2.27
CA THR A 159 -7.45 -3.65 0.97
C THR A 159 -8.35 -3.33 -0.22
N GLY A 160 -9.67 -3.40 -0.06
CA GLY A 160 -10.62 -2.95 -1.09
C GLY A 160 -10.65 -1.42 -1.27
N LEU A 161 -10.30 -0.65 -0.23
CA LEU A 161 -10.18 0.81 -0.30
C LEU A 161 -8.86 1.29 -0.91
N THR A 162 -7.86 0.40 -1.07
CA THR A 162 -6.49 0.74 -1.50
C THR A 162 -6.14 0.21 -2.88
#